data_AF-A0A2S0L690-F1
#
_entry.id   AF-A0A2S0L690-F1
#
_cell.length_a   1.000
_cell.length_b   1.000
_cell.length_c   1.000
_cell.angle_alpha   90.00
_cell.angle_beta   90.00
_cell.angle_gamma   90.00
#
_symmetry.space_group_name_H-M   'P 1'
#
loop_
_entity.id
_entity.type
_entity.pdbx_description
1 polymer ?
#
loop_
_entity_poly.entity_id
_entity_poly.type
_entity_poly.pdbx_seq_one_letter_code
_entity_poly.pdbx_strand_id
1 'polypeptide(L)'
;MKEAINVKKIVVIAICLIVFVIIVSVVLKLTFFKPKPITEIKKNKVYIGGSGLEYPESDQSRYYVEFKEDGTYILMYDDSRRSQEDYGDDGAGYAQNIIYFFGKYKMENGNYLMKPTNGARVVFKDSASVDRGVISFYKEKNYEKDFRAVGDIVCKLKNGEYMLGAPTEDKKSYRKDVYYYLLYSKPDIKKLPSSVEEFRKQYKMDKKAEQERLAEQSQ
;
A
#
# COMPACT_ATOMS: atom_id res chain seq x y z
N MET A 1 -5.06 -67.88 14.45
CA MET A 1 -5.70 -67.31 13.25
C MET A 1 -5.12 -65.92 13.01
N LYS A 2 -4.53 -65.65 11.84
CA LYS A 2 -4.13 -64.28 11.45
C LYS A 2 -5.34 -63.63 10.78
N GLU A 3 -5.83 -62.52 11.34
CA GLU A 3 -6.86 -61.72 10.67
C GLU A 3 -6.31 -61.22 9.33
N ALA A 4 -7.02 -61.51 8.25
CA ALA A 4 -6.69 -60.98 6.94
C ALA A 4 -6.88 -59.47 6.97
N ILE A 5 -5.78 -58.73 6.80
CA ILE A 5 -5.80 -57.28 6.68
C ILE A 5 -6.71 -56.91 5.51
N ASN A 6 -7.82 -56.23 5.79
CA ASN A 6 -8.73 -55.76 4.75
C ASN A 6 -8.12 -54.53 4.07
N VAL A 7 -7.27 -54.78 3.08
CA VAL A 7 -6.54 -53.77 2.32
C VAL A 7 -7.48 -52.72 1.74
N LYS A 8 -8.68 -53.09 1.26
CA LYS A 8 -9.67 -52.13 0.77
C LYS A 8 -10.12 -51.15 1.87
N LYS A 9 -10.37 -51.64 3.08
CA LYS A 9 -10.75 -50.79 4.24
C LYS A 9 -9.61 -49.85 4.64
N ILE A 10 -8.37 -50.34 4.64
CA ILE A 10 -7.19 -49.50 4.92
C ILE A 10 -7.00 -48.41 3.86
N VAL A 11 -7.12 -48.76 2.58
CA VAL A 11 -7.02 -47.80 1.46
C VAL A 11 -8.09 -46.72 1.58
N VAL A 12 -9.34 -47.09 1.89
CA VAL A 12 -10.43 -46.11 2.11
C VAL A 12 -10.09 -45.17 3.28
N ILE A 13 -9.64 -45.70 4.42
CA ILE A 13 -9.25 -44.89 5.58
C ILE A 13 -8.10 -43.93 5.23
N ALA A 14 -7.09 -44.40 4.49
CA ALA A 14 -5.96 -43.59 4.07
C ALA A 14 -6.40 -42.44 3.14
N ILE A 15 -7.28 -42.70 2.18
CA ILE A 15 -7.84 -41.66 1.29
C ILE A 15 -8.62 -40.62 2.11
N CYS A 16 -9.46 -41.05 3.06
CA CYS A 16 -10.20 -40.13 3.93
C CYS A 16 -9.27 -39.23 4.75
N LEU A 17 -8.17 -39.77 5.29
CA LEU A 17 -7.17 -38.99 6.03
C LEU A 17 -6.46 -37.97 5.13
N ILE A 18 -6.08 -38.35 3.91
CA ILE A 18 -5.45 -37.43 2.94
C ILE A 18 -6.40 -36.28 2.60
N VAL A 19 -7.66 -36.59 2.29
CA VAL A 19 -8.68 -35.56 2.00
C VAL A 19 -8.89 -34.64 3.20
N PHE A 20 -8.93 -35.19 4.43
CA PHE A 20 -9.06 -34.40 5.65
C PHE A 20 -7.88 -33.43 5.84
N VAL A 21 -6.63 -33.90 5.65
CA VAL A 21 -5.44 -33.04 5.75
C VAL A 21 -5.48 -31.92 4.71
N ILE A 22 -5.91 -32.21 3.48
CA ILE A 22 -6.06 -31.19 2.42
C ILE A 22 -7.11 -30.15 2.83
N ILE A 23 -8.29 -30.57 3.28
CA ILE A 23 -9.36 -29.66 3.70
C ILE A 23 -8.88 -28.77 4.85
N VAL A 24 -8.28 -29.35 5.89
CA VAL A 24 -7.74 -28.61 7.03
C VAL A 24 -6.69 -27.61 6.57
N SER A 25 -5.78 -28.01 5.68
CA SER A 25 -4.74 -27.12 5.13
C SER A 25 -5.33 -25.93 4.36
N VAL A 26 -6.36 -26.17 3.54
CA VAL A 26 -7.07 -25.12 2.79
C VAL A 26 -7.79 -24.16 3.75
N VAL A 27 -8.50 -24.69 4.75
CA VAL A 27 -9.19 -23.89 5.77
C VAL A 27 -8.19 -23.04 6.56
N LEU A 28 -7.07 -23.62 6.98
CA LEU A 28 -6.01 -22.88 7.67
C LEU A 28 -5.46 -21.75 6.79
N LYS A 29 -5.19 -22.02 5.51
CA LYS A 29 -4.73 -21.01 4.54
C LYS A 29 -5.72 -19.85 4.42
N LEU A 30 -6.99 -20.14 4.21
CA LEU A 30 -8.03 -19.12 4.03
C LEU A 30 -8.30 -18.33 5.32
N THR A 31 -8.20 -18.96 6.49
CA THR A 31 -8.58 -18.34 7.76
C THR A 31 -7.45 -17.49 8.36
N PHE A 32 -6.22 -17.99 8.30
CA PHE A 32 -5.08 -17.36 8.98
C PHE A 32 -4.17 -16.59 8.03
N PHE A 33 -4.01 -17.06 6.78
CA PHE A 33 -3.06 -16.46 5.86
C PHE A 33 -3.68 -15.36 5.01
N LYS A 34 -4.96 -15.49 4.60
CA LYS A 34 -5.63 -14.40 3.87
C LYS A 34 -5.78 -13.17 4.77
N PRO A 35 -5.18 -12.02 4.39
CA PRO A 35 -5.36 -10.78 5.13
C PRO A 35 -6.84 -10.40 5.15
N LYS A 36 -7.32 -9.94 6.32
CA LYS A 36 -8.68 -9.44 6.47
C LYS A 36 -8.67 -7.91 6.49
N PRO A 37 -9.68 -7.26 5.89
CA PRO A 37 -9.85 -5.83 5.98
C PRO A 37 -9.90 -5.36 7.44
N ILE A 38 -9.41 -4.17 7.71
CA ILE A 38 -9.44 -3.59 9.04
C ILE A 38 -10.83 -3.04 9.33
N THR A 39 -11.27 -3.22 10.58
CA THR A 39 -12.50 -2.63 11.13
C THR A 39 -12.21 -1.59 12.21
N GLU A 40 -10.93 -1.34 12.48
CA GLU A 40 -10.43 -0.37 13.46
C GLU A 40 -9.11 0.22 12.98
N ILE A 41 -8.96 1.54 13.14
CA ILE A 41 -7.72 2.28 12.93
C ILE A 41 -7.10 2.62 14.29
N LYS A 42 -5.88 2.13 14.51
CA LYS A 42 -5.03 2.41 15.66
C LYS A 42 -3.98 3.42 15.24
N LYS A 43 -3.67 4.38 16.12
CA LYS A 43 -2.64 5.37 15.85
C LYS A 43 -1.25 4.71 15.82
N ASN A 44 -0.32 5.32 15.09
CA ASN A 44 1.06 4.87 14.95
C ASN A 44 1.18 3.43 14.40
N LYS A 45 0.20 3.01 13.59
CA LYS A 45 0.18 1.72 12.91
C LYS A 45 0.07 1.93 11.41
N VAL A 46 0.94 1.24 10.67
CA VAL A 46 0.92 1.21 9.21
C VAL A 46 -0.16 0.23 8.74
N TYR A 47 -0.95 0.69 7.77
CA TYR A 47 -1.94 -0.10 7.04
C TYR A 47 -1.56 -0.15 5.57
N ILE A 48 -1.95 -1.22 4.88
CA ILE A 48 -1.70 -1.43 3.45
C ILE A 48 -3.02 -1.50 2.67
N GLY A 49 -3.07 -0.96 1.47
CA GLY A 49 -4.21 -1.05 0.54
C GLY A 49 -3.78 -1.52 -0.85
N GLY A 50 -4.50 -2.51 -1.38
CA GLY A 50 -4.36 -3.05 -2.74
C GLY A 50 -5.55 -2.68 -3.61
N SER A 51 -5.37 -2.69 -4.93
CA SER A 51 -6.37 -2.16 -5.88
C SER A 51 -7.76 -2.76 -5.64
N GLY A 52 -8.75 -1.88 -5.46
CA GLY A 52 -10.13 -2.28 -5.24
C GLY A 52 -10.35 -2.91 -3.86
N LEU A 53 -10.85 -4.15 -3.85
CA LEU A 53 -11.34 -4.83 -2.65
C LEU A 53 -10.39 -5.91 -2.13
N GLU A 54 -9.25 -6.12 -2.78
CA GLU A 54 -8.37 -7.25 -2.50
C GLU A 54 -7.05 -6.80 -1.85
N TYR A 55 -6.42 -7.74 -1.15
CA TYR A 55 -5.09 -7.53 -0.62
C TYR A 55 -4.09 -7.54 -1.78
N PRO A 56 -3.12 -6.59 -1.84
CA PRO A 56 -2.24 -6.47 -3.00
C PRO A 56 -1.35 -7.70 -3.16
N GLU A 57 -1.23 -8.19 -4.40
CA GLU A 57 -0.25 -9.22 -4.77
C GLU A 57 1.17 -8.66 -4.78
N SER A 58 2.20 -9.52 -4.88
CA SER A 58 3.60 -9.10 -4.71
C SER A 58 4.12 -8.15 -5.77
N ASP A 59 3.55 -8.16 -6.97
CA ASP A 59 3.90 -7.35 -8.15
C ASP A 59 3.01 -6.11 -8.30
N GLN A 60 1.94 -6.00 -7.51
CA GLN A 60 1.00 -4.89 -7.61
C GLN A 60 1.48 -3.63 -6.88
N SER A 61 1.08 -2.48 -7.40
CA SER A 61 1.17 -1.20 -6.68
C SER A 61 0.32 -1.24 -5.41
N ARG A 62 0.72 -0.50 -4.38
CA ARG A 62 0.00 -0.47 -3.11
C ARG A 62 0.09 0.87 -2.42
N TYR A 63 -0.89 1.16 -1.59
CA TYR A 63 -0.83 2.28 -0.67
C TYR A 63 -0.45 1.82 0.73
N TYR A 64 0.27 2.68 1.44
CA TYR A 64 0.43 2.57 2.89
C TYR A 64 -0.05 3.83 3.57
N VAL A 65 -0.75 3.68 4.67
CA VAL A 65 -1.23 4.82 5.46
C VAL A 65 -0.94 4.60 6.94
N GLU A 66 -0.49 5.67 7.59
CA GLU A 66 -0.30 5.73 9.03
C GLU A 66 -0.94 7.01 9.58
N PHE A 67 -1.77 6.86 10.61
CA PHE A 67 -2.36 7.99 11.34
C PHE A 67 -1.64 8.18 12.67
N LYS A 68 -1.17 9.39 12.95
CA LYS A 68 -0.46 9.75 14.18
C LYS A 68 -1.40 10.32 15.23
N GLU A 69 -0.94 10.32 16.48
CA GLU A 69 -1.70 10.84 17.63
C GLU A 69 -1.85 12.36 17.59
N ASP A 70 -0.86 13.06 17.04
CA ASP A 70 -0.83 14.53 16.91
C ASP A 70 -1.74 15.10 15.81
N GLY A 71 -2.58 14.26 15.19
CA GLY A 71 -3.46 14.66 14.09
C GLY A 71 -2.78 14.71 12.72
N THR A 72 -1.55 14.22 12.59
CA THR A 72 -0.86 14.10 11.30
C THR A 72 -1.02 12.71 10.68
N TYR A 73 -0.84 12.62 9.37
CA TYR A 73 -0.81 11.34 8.67
C TYR A 73 0.39 11.26 7.74
N ILE A 74 0.71 10.02 7.39
CA ILE A 74 1.65 9.68 6.34
C ILE A 74 0.93 8.76 5.36
N LEU A 75 0.98 9.09 4.07
CA LEU A 75 0.45 8.26 2.99
C LEU A 75 1.58 8.00 1.98
N MET A 76 1.73 6.76 1.58
CA MET A 76 2.70 6.32 0.57
C MET A 76 1.96 5.62 -0.54
N TYR A 77 2.19 6.03 -1.78
CA TYR A 77 1.92 5.21 -2.96
C TYR A 77 3.22 4.55 -3.39
N ASP A 78 3.22 3.22 -3.46
CA ASP A 78 4.37 2.43 -3.87
C ASP A 78 4.05 1.67 -5.16
N ASP A 79 4.64 2.14 -6.25
CA ASP A 79 4.56 1.57 -7.59
C ASP A 79 5.89 0.92 -7.99
N SER A 80 6.78 0.63 -7.03
CA SER A 80 8.12 0.12 -7.32
C SER A 80 8.16 -1.36 -7.69
N ARG A 81 7.06 -2.08 -7.50
CA ARG A 81 6.99 -3.55 -7.63
C ARG A 81 6.45 -4.05 -8.97
N ARG A 82 5.92 -3.16 -9.80
CA ARG A 82 5.47 -3.52 -11.15
C ARG A 82 6.66 -3.82 -12.04
N SER A 83 6.43 -4.69 -13.01
CA SER A 83 7.41 -5.00 -14.04
C SER A 83 7.56 -3.82 -15.01
N GLN A 84 8.69 -3.76 -15.73
CA GLN A 84 8.88 -2.73 -16.76
C GLN A 84 7.81 -2.82 -17.86
N GLU A 85 7.36 -4.04 -18.16
CA GLU A 85 6.38 -4.35 -19.21
C GLU A 85 5.00 -3.72 -18.90
N ASP A 86 4.70 -3.46 -17.62
CA ASP A 86 3.46 -2.81 -17.18
C ASP A 86 3.37 -1.32 -17.52
N TYR A 87 4.47 -0.70 -17.99
CA TYR A 87 4.56 0.73 -18.28
C TYR A 87 4.52 1.07 -19.78
N GLY A 88 4.37 0.06 -20.65
CA GLY A 88 4.24 0.19 -22.10
C GLY A 88 5.54 0.55 -22.83
N ASP A 89 5.64 0.14 -24.11
CA ASP A 89 6.79 0.41 -24.99
C ASP A 89 6.83 1.88 -25.49
N ASP A 90 5.78 2.65 -25.25
CA ASP A 90 5.55 3.95 -25.90
C ASP A 90 6.34 5.12 -25.26
N GLY A 91 7.33 4.83 -24.42
CA GLY A 91 8.23 5.84 -23.86
C GLY A 91 7.53 6.93 -23.03
N ALA A 92 6.26 6.70 -22.66
CA ALA A 92 5.45 7.62 -21.87
C ALA A 92 5.85 7.53 -20.38
N GLY A 93 7.10 7.88 -20.03
CA GLY A 93 7.55 8.47 -18.76
C GLY A 93 7.15 7.87 -17.41
N TYR A 94 6.40 6.77 -17.33
CA TYR A 94 6.02 6.12 -16.08
C TYR A 94 7.10 5.12 -15.69
N ALA A 95 8.21 5.62 -15.16
CA ALA A 95 9.13 4.76 -14.44
C ALA A 95 8.55 4.40 -13.07
N GLN A 96 8.97 3.26 -12.52
CA GLN A 96 8.67 2.89 -11.14
C GLN A 96 8.92 4.10 -10.23
N ASN A 97 7.99 4.36 -9.34
CA ASN A 97 8.06 5.52 -8.48
C ASN A 97 7.39 5.26 -7.14
N ILE A 98 7.84 6.01 -6.15
CA ILE A 98 7.20 6.05 -4.83
C ILE A 98 6.84 7.50 -4.56
N ILE A 99 5.61 7.73 -4.13
CA ILE A 99 5.09 9.05 -3.78
C ILE A 99 4.72 9.02 -2.30
N TYR A 100 5.18 10.02 -1.56
CA TYR A 100 4.85 10.26 -0.17
C TYR A 100 4.05 11.53 -0.01
N PHE A 101 3.08 11.49 0.89
CA PHE A 101 2.33 12.64 1.36
C PHE A 101 2.39 12.69 2.88
N PHE A 102 2.69 13.87 3.40
CA PHE A 102 2.60 14.24 4.79
C PHE A 102 1.48 15.26 4.92
N GLY A 103 0.72 15.20 6.00
CA GLY A 103 -0.32 16.19 6.20
C GLY A 103 -1.07 16.05 7.49
N LYS A 104 -2.20 16.74 7.56
CA LYS A 104 -3.11 16.71 8.70
C LYS A 104 -4.36 15.93 8.32
N TYR A 105 -4.93 15.20 9.28
CA TYR A 105 -6.23 14.59 9.10
C TYR A 105 -7.25 15.16 10.08
N LYS A 106 -8.52 15.16 9.66
CA LYS A 106 -9.66 15.44 10.53
C LYS A 106 -10.59 14.23 10.52
N MET A 107 -11.04 13.83 11.71
CA MET A 107 -12.06 12.78 11.82
C MET A 107 -13.46 13.38 11.79
N GLU A 108 -14.32 12.87 10.92
CA GLU A 108 -15.73 13.25 10.83
C GLU A 108 -16.56 12.01 10.52
N ASN A 109 -17.58 11.71 11.33
CA ASN A 109 -18.49 10.57 11.13
C ASN A 109 -17.78 9.21 10.93
N GLY A 110 -16.62 9.02 11.57
CA GLY A 110 -15.80 7.81 11.43
C GLY A 110 -14.88 7.78 10.20
N ASN A 111 -14.94 8.79 9.34
CA ASN A 111 -14.05 8.99 8.21
C ASN A 111 -12.84 9.84 8.61
N TYR A 112 -11.73 9.65 7.90
CA TYR A 112 -10.50 10.42 8.06
C TYR A 112 -10.28 11.24 6.80
N LEU A 113 -10.54 12.54 6.89
CA LEU A 113 -10.27 13.48 5.81
C LEU A 113 -8.82 13.90 5.88
N MET A 114 -8.03 13.56 4.86
CA MET A 114 -6.59 13.76 4.81
C MET A 114 -6.31 14.97 3.94
N LYS A 115 -5.58 15.96 4.46
CA LYS A 115 -5.14 17.13 3.70
C LYS A 115 -3.60 17.17 3.66
N PRO A 116 -2.97 17.03 2.49
CA PRO A 116 -1.52 17.08 2.39
C PRO A 116 -1.01 18.49 2.70
N THR A 117 0.11 18.55 3.42
CA THR A 117 0.91 19.77 3.63
C THR A 117 2.17 19.71 2.79
N ASN A 118 2.81 18.54 2.71
CA ASN A 118 4.01 18.29 1.93
C ASN A 118 3.90 16.93 1.23
N GLY A 119 4.67 16.76 0.17
CA GLY A 119 4.86 15.46 -0.43
C GLY A 119 6.18 15.39 -1.17
N ALA A 120 6.59 14.17 -1.47
CA ALA A 120 7.80 13.91 -2.22
C ALA A 120 7.60 12.74 -3.16
N ARG A 121 8.25 12.78 -4.31
CA ARG A 121 8.25 11.71 -5.29
C ARG A 121 9.68 11.34 -5.63
N VAL A 122 9.97 10.04 -5.62
CA VAL A 122 11.17 9.47 -6.25
C VAL A 122 10.77 8.71 -7.49
N VAL A 123 11.59 8.80 -8.52
CA VAL A 123 11.47 7.97 -9.72
C VAL A 123 12.75 7.16 -9.87
N PHE A 124 12.61 5.84 -9.96
CA PHE A 124 13.74 4.94 -10.11
C PHE A 124 14.34 5.08 -11.50
N LYS A 125 15.64 4.79 -11.61
CA LYS A 125 16.35 4.87 -12.89
C LYS A 125 15.83 3.85 -13.90
N ASP A 126 15.57 2.63 -13.43
CA ASP A 126 15.07 1.48 -14.16
C ASP A 126 14.58 0.42 -13.15
N SER A 127 13.92 -0.63 -13.64
CA SER A 127 13.44 -1.74 -12.81
C SER A 127 14.56 -2.39 -11.98
N ALA A 128 15.76 -2.57 -12.55
CA ALA A 128 16.92 -3.16 -11.87
C ALA A 128 17.54 -2.22 -10.79
N SER A 129 17.10 -0.98 -10.73
CA SER A 129 17.56 0.03 -9.78
C SER A 129 16.65 0.13 -8.56
N VAL A 130 15.45 -0.46 -8.59
CA VAL A 130 14.52 -0.51 -7.45
C VAL A 130 15.19 -1.18 -6.25
N ASP A 131 15.68 -2.41 -6.41
CA ASP A 131 16.32 -3.17 -5.32
C ASP A 131 17.61 -2.51 -4.79
N ARG A 132 18.27 -1.71 -5.63
CA ARG A 132 19.48 -0.95 -5.28
C ARG A 132 19.17 0.43 -4.67
N GLY A 133 17.91 0.84 -4.67
CA GLY A 133 17.46 2.16 -4.21
C GLY A 133 18.02 3.31 -5.05
N VAL A 134 18.31 3.08 -6.34
CA VAL A 134 18.94 4.08 -7.22
C VAL A 134 17.87 4.84 -8.02
N ILE A 135 17.83 6.16 -7.83
CA ILE A 135 16.82 7.04 -8.41
C ILE A 135 17.43 8.01 -9.42
N SER A 136 16.66 8.33 -10.45
CA SER A 136 17.02 9.34 -11.47
C SER A 136 16.46 10.72 -11.14
N PHE A 137 15.39 10.77 -10.34
CA PHE A 137 14.68 12.00 -10.04
C PHE A 137 14.07 11.99 -8.65
N TYR A 138 14.08 13.16 -8.03
CA TYR A 138 13.40 13.44 -6.77
C TYR A 138 12.77 14.83 -6.84
N LYS A 139 11.54 14.94 -6.34
CA LYS A 139 10.87 16.22 -6.21
C LYS A 139 10.09 16.30 -4.92
N GLU A 140 10.26 17.40 -4.21
CA GLU A 140 9.38 17.82 -3.13
C GLU A 140 8.30 18.75 -3.67
N LYS A 141 7.10 18.69 -3.08
CA LYS A 141 6.03 19.64 -3.33
C LYS A 141 5.43 20.09 -2.00
N ASN A 142 5.35 21.41 -1.82
CA ASN A 142 4.58 22.03 -0.76
C ASN A 142 3.12 22.19 -1.23
N TYR A 143 2.19 21.62 -0.47
CA TYR A 143 0.75 21.65 -0.72
C TYR A 143 -0.01 22.61 0.19
N GLU A 144 0.63 23.21 1.20
CA GLU A 144 -0.04 24.15 2.12
C GLU A 144 -0.65 25.34 1.38
N LYS A 145 0.02 25.80 0.32
CA LYS A 145 -0.44 26.90 -0.53
C LYS A 145 -1.28 26.45 -1.74
N ASP A 146 -1.40 25.14 -1.95
CA ASP A 146 -2.16 24.57 -3.07
C ASP A 146 -3.61 24.33 -2.66
N PHE A 147 -4.47 25.35 -2.83
CA PHE A 147 -5.89 25.24 -2.53
C PHE A 147 -6.62 24.20 -3.40
N ARG A 148 -6.00 23.75 -4.50
CA ARG A 148 -6.52 22.72 -5.40
C ARG A 148 -6.06 21.32 -5.01
N ALA A 149 -5.19 21.19 -4.02
CA ALA A 149 -4.76 19.89 -3.51
C ALA A 149 -5.96 19.18 -2.86
N VAL A 150 -6.63 18.35 -3.65
CA VAL A 150 -7.61 17.38 -3.15
C VAL A 150 -6.81 16.28 -2.47
N GLY A 151 -6.88 16.21 -1.15
CA GLY A 151 -6.30 15.10 -0.41
C GLY A 151 -7.22 13.88 -0.41
N ASP A 152 -6.77 12.80 0.23
CA ASP A 152 -7.48 11.54 0.30
C ASP A 152 -8.53 11.49 1.42
N ILE A 153 -9.35 10.45 1.40
CA ILE A 153 -10.24 10.08 2.50
C ILE A 153 -10.05 8.61 2.83
N VAL A 154 -10.03 8.28 4.13
CA VAL A 154 -10.26 6.91 4.59
C VAL A 154 -11.66 6.83 5.18
N CYS A 155 -12.57 6.18 4.44
CA CYS A 155 -13.99 6.05 4.77
C CYS A 155 -14.28 4.80 5.58
N LYS A 156 -15.13 4.92 6.60
CA LYS A 156 -15.73 3.76 7.25
C LYS A 156 -16.95 3.29 6.46
N LEU A 157 -16.92 2.06 5.99
CA LEU A 157 -18.00 1.42 5.25
C LEU A 157 -19.13 0.95 6.18
N LYS A 158 -20.30 0.64 5.60
CA LYS A 158 -21.46 0.12 6.36
C LYS A 158 -21.18 -1.20 7.09
N ASN A 159 -20.30 -2.03 6.54
CA ASN A 159 -19.84 -3.28 7.16
C ASN A 159 -18.75 -3.05 8.23
N GLY A 160 -18.38 -1.79 8.50
CA GLY A 160 -17.39 -1.41 9.50
C GLY A 160 -15.95 -1.39 8.98
N GLU A 161 -15.69 -1.84 7.75
CA GLU A 161 -14.35 -1.85 7.15
C GLU A 161 -13.91 -0.46 6.70
N TYR A 162 -12.62 -0.29 6.42
CA TYR A 162 -12.06 1.00 6.00
C TYR A 162 -11.53 0.98 4.57
N MET A 163 -11.92 2.00 3.80
CA MET A 163 -11.57 2.20 2.39
C MET A 163 -10.82 3.52 2.20
N LEU A 164 -9.60 3.46 1.67
CA LEU A 164 -8.88 4.63 1.19
C LEU A 164 -9.36 5.00 -0.22
N GLY A 165 -9.51 6.28 -0.54
CA GLY A 165 -9.74 6.73 -1.91
C GLY A 165 -9.83 8.24 -2.05
N ALA A 166 -10.15 8.70 -3.25
CA ALA A 166 -10.42 10.11 -3.51
C ALA A 166 -11.76 10.53 -2.90
N PRO A 167 -11.87 11.69 -2.22
CA PRO A 167 -13.12 12.13 -1.62
C PRO A 167 -14.16 12.55 -2.67
N THR A 168 -15.43 12.35 -2.35
CA THR A 168 -16.56 13.02 -3.02
C THR A 168 -16.51 14.52 -2.77
N GLU A 169 -17.22 15.31 -3.58
CA GLU A 169 -17.25 16.77 -3.45
C GLU A 169 -17.73 17.24 -2.06
N ASP A 170 -18.71 16.53 -1.49
CA ASP A 170 -19.22 16.77 -0.14
C ASP A 170 -18.31 16.23 0.98
N LYS A 171 -17.24 15.52 0.62
CA LYS A 171 -16.23 14.92 1.52
C LYS A 171 -16.82 13.92 2.52
N LYS A 172 -17.98 13.32 2.22
CA LYS A 172 -18.61 12.33 3.11
C LYS A 172 -18.32 10.89 2.73
N SER A 173 -17.81 10.64 1.53
CA SER A 173 -17.50 9.31 1.01
C SER A 173 -16.28 9.35 0.09
N TYR A 174 -15.85 8.18 -0.35
CA TYR A 174 -14.90 8.01 -1.44
C TYR A 174 -15.63 7.93 -2.78
N ARG A 175 -14.94 8.33 -3.84
CA ARG A 175 -15.33 8.21 -5.24
C ARG A 175 -15.12 6.79 -5.74
N LYS A 176 -16.15 6.21 -6.36
CA LYS A 176 -16.12 4.85 -6.92
C LYS A 176 -15.63 4.80 -8.37
N ASP A 177 -15.51 5.94 -9.02
CA ASP A 177 -15.13 6.11 -10.42
C ASP A 177 -13.65 6.40 -10.63
N VAL A 178 -12.86 6.42 -9.55
CA VAL A 178 -11.41 6.67 -9.58
C VAL A 178 -10.70 5.50 -8.91
N TYR A 179 -9.77 5.77 -7.99
CA TYR A 179 -9.09 4.77 -7.19
C TYR A 179 -9.75 4.61 -5.82
N TYR A 180 -9.82 3.37 -5.35
CA TYR A 180 -10.19 3.04 -3.98
C TYR A 180 -9.53 1.72 -3.56
N TYR A 181 -9.16 1.63 -2.29
CA TYR A 181 -8.31 0.57 -1.75
C TYR A 181 -8.79 0.16 -0.35
N LEU A 182 -9.21 -1.09 -0.22
CA LEU A 182 -9.58 -1.64 1.09
C LEU A 182 -8.32 -1.77 1.95
N LEU A 183 -8.40 -1.37 3.22
CA LEU A 183 -7.23 -1.32 4.11
C LEU A 183 -7.07 -2.60 4.93
N TYR A 184 -5.82 -3.04 5.08
CA TYR A 184 -5.42 -4.27 5.77
C TYR A 184 -4.35 -4.01 6.83
N SER A 185 -4.34 -4.82 7.89
CA SER A 185 -3.44 -4.65 9.05
C SER A 185 -2.16 -5.50 9.01
N LYS A 186 -1.88 -6.12 7.86
CA LYS A 186 -0.67 -6.92 7.60
C LYS A 186 0.21 -6.22 6.56
N PRO A 187 0.79 -5.05 6.82
CA PRO A 187 1.72 -4.45 5.88
C PRO A 187 3.01 -5.28 5.79
N ASP A 188 3.62 -5.31 4.62
CA ASP A 188 4.97 -5.84 4.37
C ASP A 188 6.08 -4.88 4.81
N ILE A 189 5.74 -3.65 5.19
CA ILE A 189 6.64 -2.67 5.83
C ILE A 189 6.17 -2.31 7.24
N LYS A 190 7.10 -2.06 8.15
CA LYS A 190 6.78 -1.79 9.58
C LYS A 190 6.68 -0.31 9.91
N LYS A 191 7.37 0.56 9.16
CA LYS A 191 7.50 1.98 9.45
C LYS A 191 7.52 2.78 8.16
N LEU A 192 6.85 3.93 8.17
CA LEU A 192 6.95 4.95 7.14
C LEU A 192 7.97 6.03 7.60
N PRO A 193 8.74 6.66 6.70
CA PRO A 193 9.54 7.83 7.01
C PRO A 193 8.65 8.92 7.58
N SER A 194 9.15 9.60 8.60
CA SER A 194 8.46 10.67 9.31
C SER A 194 8.64 12.04 8.68
N SER A 195 9.54 12.19 7.70
CA SER A 195 9.75 13.43 6.95
C SER A 195 10.17 13.18 5.51
N VAL A 196 10.10 14.26 4.72
CA VAL A 196 10.55 14.30 3.33
C VAL A 196 12.06 14.01 3.21
N GLU A 197 12.85 14.45 4.19
CA GLU A 197 14.29 14.16 4.29
C GLU A 197 14.59 12.72 4.71
N GLU A 198 13.83 12.14 5.66
CA GLU A 198 13.97 10.72 6.03
C GLU A 198 13.60 9.83 4.84
N PHE A 199 12.60 10.22 4.06
CA PHE A 199 12.25 9.56 2.80
C PHE A 199 13.38 9.62 1.78
N ARG A 200 13.91 10.81 1.48
CA ARG A 200 14.99 11.00 0.50
C ARG A 200 16.25 10.19 0.85
N LYS A 201 16.66 10.19 2.12
CA LYS A 201 17.89 9.52 2.59
C LYS A 201 17.92 8.01 2.35
N GLN A 202 16.76 7.39 2.09
CA GLN A 202 16.68 5.96 1.76
C GLN A 202 17.20 5.65 0.35
N TYR A 203 17.33 6.67 -0.51
CA TYR A 203 17.66 6.49 -1.92
C TYR A 203 18.99 7.13 -2.29
N LYS A 204 19.67 6.51 -3.25
CA LYS A 204 20.90 7.03 -3.86
C LYS A 204 20.53 7.71 -5.17
N MET A 205 20.84 9.00 -5.26
CA MET A 205 20.57 9.80 -6.46
C MET A 205 21.81 9.90 -7.33
N ASP A 206 21.61 9.98 -8.65
CA ASP A 206 22.68 10.34 -9.57
C ASP A 206 23.28 11.70 -9.19
N LYS A 207 24.61 11.86 -9.35
CA LYS A 207 25.32 13.09 -8.97
C LYS A 207 24.75 14.32 -9.67
N LYS A 208 24.38 14.21 -10.95
CA LYS A 208 23.80 15.31 -11.71
C LYS A 208 22.41 15.67 -11.19
N ALA A 209 21.57 14.67 -10.97
CA ALA A 209 20.23 14.86 -10.44
C ALA A 209 20.24 15.48 -9.02
N GLU A 210 21.20 15.10 -8.16
CA GLU A 210 21.33 15.70 -6.83
C GLU A 210 21.79 17.17 -6.91
N GLN A 211 22.67 17.52 -7.86
CA GLN A 211 23.06 18.91 -8.11
C GLN A 211 21.87 19.76 -8.60
N GLU A 212 21.09 19.26 -9.55
CA GLU A 212 19.90 19.93 -10.07
C GLU A 212 18.87 20.18 -8.96
N ARG A 213 18.61 19.17 -8.11
CA ARG A 213 17.71 19.30 -6.95
C ARG A 213 18.18 20.37 -5.95
N LEU A 214 19.48 20.41 -5.65
CA LEU A 214 20.05 21.42 -4.74
C LEU A 214 19.94 22.84 -5.31
N ALA A 215 20.04 22.98 -6.63
CA ALA A 215 19.84 24.26 -7.31
C ALA A 215 18.38 24.74 -7.23
N GLU A 216 17.40 23.84 -7.43
CA GLU A 216 15.97 24.18 -7.33
C GLU A 216 15.57 24.66 -5.92
N GLN A 217 16.17 24.13 -4.86
CA GLN A 217 15.89 24.57 -3.48
C GLN A 217 16.50 25.93 -3.12
N SER A 218 17.45 26.42 -3.91
CA SER A 218 18.15 27.68 -3.68
C SER A 218 17.47 28.89 -4.35
N GLN A 219 16.37 28.66 -5.07
CA GLN A 219 15.55 29.66 -5.75
C GLN A 219 14.29 30.01 -4.94
#